data_AF-A0A838QS19-F1
#
_entry.id   AF-A0A838QS19-F1
#
_cell.length_a   1.000
_cell.length_b   1.000
_cell.length_c   1.000
_cell.angle_alpha   90.00
_cell.angle_beta   90.00
_cell.angle_gamma   90.00
#
_symmetry.space_group_name_H-M   'P 1'
#
loop_
_entity.id
_entity.type
_entity.pdbx_description
1 polymer ?
#
loop_
_entity_poly.entity_id
_entity_poly.type
_entity_poly.pdbx_seq_one_letter_code
_entity_poly.pdbx_strand_id
1 'polypeptide(L)'
;CDVEVEAGCGVTPIKYRRKSVVHALQWAIGLEWYLLVDDPWQVMMSTDHPNGGSFLAYPQIIRLLMDREYRREALARCPAAVRARSTLAELDREYTLKEIAIITRSGPARALGLASKGHLGFGADADIAIYTPNENREAMFELPRQVIKAGETIVEQGEVRATPQGDTLFNTPVYDADRLPAVKEWFEEHYSLRFANYGAG
;
A
#
# COMPACT_ATOMS: atom_id res chain seq x y z
N CYS A 1 -22.85 8.97 1.63
CA CYS A 1 -23.89 8.15 2.23
C CYS A 1 -23.55 7.96 3.69
N ASP A 2 -24.57 7.78 4.51
CA ASP A 2 -24.41 7.46 5.91
C ASP A 2 -24.86 6.01 6.09
N VAL A 3 -24.06 5.24 6.82
CA VAL A 3 -24.34 3.85 7.21
C VAL A 3 -24.80 3.90 8.66
N GLU A 4 -26.01 3.40 8.87
CA GLU A 4 -26.71 3.39 10.15
C GLU A 4 -25.78 2.95 11.29
N VAL A 5 -25.58 3.84 12.27
CA VAL A 5 -24.90 3.58 13.55
C VAL A 5 -23.42 3.16 13.45
N GLU A 6 -22.85 3.07 12.25
CA GLU A 6 -21.48 2.57 12.03
C GLU A 6 -20.53 3.60 11.44
N ALA A 7 -20.90 4.19 10.28
CA ALA A 7 -19.93 4.90 9.46
C ALA A 7 -20.60 5.89 8.50
N GLY A 8 -19.81 6.78 7.93
CA GLY A 8 -20.17 7.56 6.76
C GLY A 8 -19.19 7.29 5.62
N CYS A 9 -19.63 7.46 4.39
CA CYS A 9 -18.78 7.35 3.19
C CYS A 9 -19.05 8.50 2.23
N GLY A 10 -17.98 9.12 1.73
CA GLY A 10 -18.03 10.18 0.73
C GLY A 10 -17.08 9.87 -0.42
N VAL A 11 -17.59 9.92 -1.66
CA VAL A 11 -16.77 9.73 -2.86
C VAL A 11 -16.81 11.02 -3.66
N THR A 12 -15.67 11.65 -3.84
CA THR A 12 -15.52 12.87 -4.67
C THR A 12 -14.37 12.68 -5.64
N PRO A 13 -14.59 12.87 -6.95
CA PRO A 13 -13.50 12.75 -7.92
C PRO A 13 -12.49 13.89 -7.72
N ILE A 14 -11.21 13.53 -7.62
CA ILE A 14 -10.09 14.47 -7.57
C ILE A 14 -9.17 14.26 -8.76
N LYS A 15 -8.67 15.36 -9.34
CA LYS A 15 -7.63 15.32 -10.37
C LYS A 15 -6.40 16.04 -9.86
N TYR A 16 -5.38 15.28 -9.46
CA TYR A 16 -4.07 15.82 -9.13
C TYR A 16 -3.42 16.45 -10.37
N ARG A 17 -2.82 17.62 -10.18
CA ARG A 17 -2.23 18.44 -11.26
C ARG A 17 -0.86 18.91 -10.81
N ARG A 18 0.19 18.53 -11.54
CA ARG A 18 1.58 18.97 -11.24
C ARG A 18 1.74 20.49 -11.19
N LYS A 19 0.95 21.24 -11.98
CA LYS A 19 0.97 22.71 -11.99
C LYS A 19 0.36 23.33 -10.71
N SER A 20 -0.41 22.57 -9.94
CA SER A 20 -0.95 23.02 -8.66
C SER A 20 0.13 22.94 -7.60
N VAL A 21 0.40 24.06 -6.92
CA VAL A 21 1.36 24.11 -5.81
C VAL A 21 0.96 23.14 -4.71
N VAL A 22 -0.34 23.05 -4.38
CA VAL A 22 -0.85 22.16 -3.32
C VAL A 22 -0.58 20.69 -3.67
N HIS A 23 -0.96 20.25 -4.86
CA HIS A 23 -0.80 18.85 -5.27
C HIS A 23 0.68 18.45 -5.39
N ALA A 24 1.51 19.33 -5.94
CA ALA A 24 2.94 19.08 -6.06
C ALA A 24 3.64 19.11 -4.69
N LEU A 25 3.16 19.91 -3.73
CA LEU A 25 3.66 19.90 -2.37
C LEU A 25 3.25 18.63 -1.61
N GLN A 26 2.01 18.16 -1.76
CA GLN A 26 1.57 16.87 -1.20
C GLN A 26 2.46 15.71 -1.68
N TRP A 27 2.77 15.69 -2.98
CA TRP A 27 3.70 14.73 -3.56
C TRP A 27 5.11 14.83 -2.93
N ALA A 28 5.63 16.04 -2.76
CA ALA A 28 6.94 16.25 -2.17
C ALA A 28 7.00 15.79 -0.71
N ILE A 29 5.99 16.15 0.09
CA ILE A 29 5.85 15.73 1.50
C ILE A 29 5.87 14.20 1.63
N GLY A 30 5.15 13.49 0.74
CA GLY A 30 5.13 12.03 0.75
C GLY A 30 6.53 11.42 0.56
N LEU A 31 7.32 11.96 -0.38
CA LEU A 31 8.68 11.48 -0.62
C LEU A 31 9.65 11.87 0.51
N GLU A 32 9.53 13.10 1.03
CA GLU A 32 10.31 13.55 2.18
C GLU A 32 10.11 12.64 3.38
N TRP A 33 8.87 12.24 3.66
CA TRP A 33 8.56 11.37 4.78
C TRP A 33 9.30 10.02 4.70
N TYR A 34 9.31 9.37 3.54
CA TYR A 34 10.10 8.14 3.36
C TYR A 34 11.60 8.41 3.52
N LEU A 35 12.13 9.46 2.89
CA LEU A 35 13.56 9.72 2.89
C LEU A 35 14.10 10.18 4.27
N LEU A 36 13.26 10.81 5.09
CA LEU A 36 13.63 11.29 6.42
C LEU A 36 13.49 10.24 7.53
N VAL A 37 12.70 9.18 7.34
CA VAL A 37 12.57 8.13 8.35
C VAL A 37 13.74 7.17 8.26
N ASP A 38 14.61 7.16 9.27
CA ASP A 38 15.83 6.34 9.27
C ASP A 38 15.53 4.84 9.24
N ASP A 39 14.58 4.37 10.06
CA ASP A 39 14.22 2.95 10.13
C ASP A 39 13.12 2.59 9.12
N PRO A 40 13.41 1.83 8.05
CA PRO A 40 12.42 1.43 7.05
C PRO A 40 11.32 0.51 7.63
N TRP A 41 11.50 -0.07 8.82
CA TRP A 41 10.47 -0.89 9.47
C TRP A 41 9.32 -0.06 10.07
N GLN A 42 9.50 1.25 10.19
CA GLN A 42 8.49 2.18 10.72
C GLN A 42 7.59 2.77 9.63
N VAL A 43 7.87 2.48 8.35
CA VAL A 43 7.12 3.01 7.22
C VAL A 43 6.69 1.90 6.26
N MET A 44 5.48 2.02 5.72
CA MET A 44 4.93 1.10 4.74
C MET A 44 4.46 1.87 3.52
N MET A 45 4.83 1.39 2.34
CA MET A 45 4.51 2.08 1.10
C MET A 45 3.02 1.95 0.75
N SER A 46 2.33 3.07 0.61
CA SER A 46 0.94 3.13 0.19
C SER A 46 0.67 4.39 -0.62
N THR A 47 -0.23 4.29 -1.61
CA THR A 47 -0.83 5.46 -2.29
C THR A 47 -2.21 5.81 -1.73
N ASP A 48 -2.63 5.13 -0.65
CA ASP A 48 -4.01 5.18 -0.15
C ASP A 48 -5.01 4.99 -1.29
N HIS A 49 -4.85 3.90 -2.05
CA HIS A 49 -5.56 3.73 -3.30
C HIS A 49 -7.09 3.74 -3.10
N PRO A 50 -7.86 4.52 -3.89
CA PRO A 50 -7.46 5.42 -4.98
C PRO A 50 -7.27 6.89 -4.58
N ASN A 51 -7.40 7.25 -3.30
CA ASN A 51 -7.41 8.61 -2.78
C ASN A 51 -6.14 9.39 -3.12
N GLY A 52 -4.96 8.87 -2.75
CA GLY A 52 -3.67 9.55 -3.00
C GLY A 52 -3.09 9.26 -4.39
N GLY A 53 -3.47 8.12 -4.99
CA GLY A 53 -3.04 7.73 -6.33
C GLY A 53 -3.38 6.28 -6.69
N SER A 54 -3.14 5.92 -7.95
CA SER A 54 -3.28 4.53 -8.40
C SER A 54 -2.16 3.65 -7.83
N PHE A 55 -2.47 2.41 -7.42
CA PHE A 55 -1.44 1.42 -7.05
C PHE A 55 -0.49 1.10 -8.22
N LEU A 56 -0.91 1.37 -9.46
CA LEU A 56 -0.05 1.28 -10.65
C LEU A 56 1.13 2.28 -10.62
N ALA A 57 1.09 3.29 -9.73
CA ALA A 57 2.19 4.24 -9.56
C ALA A 57 3.32 3.72 -8.66
N TYR A 58 3.18 2.55 -8.02
CA TYR A 58 4.23 2.00 -7.15
C TYR A 58 5.61 1.89 -7.82
N PRO A 59 5.77 1.40 -9.07
CA PRO A 59 7.07 1.35 -9.74
C PRO A 59 7.72 2.74 -9.88
N GLN A 60 6.91 3.78 -10.15
CA GLN A 60 7.38 5.15 -10.25
C GLN A 60 7.83 5.70 -8.88
N ILE A 61 7.07 5.42 -7.81
CA ILE A 61 7.44 5.82 -6.45
C ILE A 61 8.75 5.13 -6.04
N ILE A 62 8.89 3.83 -6.33
CA ILE A 62 10.14 3.10 -6.07
C ILE A 62 11.31 3.76 -6.79
N ARG A 63 11.17 4.12 -8.07
CA ARG A 63 12.21 4.84 -8.80
C ARG A 63 12.54 6.19 -8.16
N LEU A 64 11.54 6.97 -7.74
CA LEU A 64 11.76 8.25 -7.05
C LEU A 64 12.52 8.11 -5.72
N LEU A 65 12.34 7.00 -5.00
CA LEU A 65 13.07 6.72 -3.76
C LEU A 65 14.49 6.19 -4.02
N MET A 66 14.68 5.44 -5.10
CA MET A 66 15.96 4.79 -5.43
C MET A 66 16.89 5.63 -6.33
N ASP A 67 16.39 6.67 -7.00
CA ASP A 67 17.15 7.48 -7.98
C ASP A 67 17.00 8.97 -7.66
N ARG A 68 18.06 9.54 -7.06
CA ARG A 68 18.12 10.94 -6.64
C ARG A 68 18.06 11.90 -7.82
N GLU A 69 18.73 11.58 -8.92
CA GLU A 69 18.77 12.47 -10.08
C GLU A 69 17.40 12.52 -10.77
N TYR A 70 16.74 11.37 -10.92
CA TYR A 70 15.36 11.32 -11.40
C TYR A 70 14.40 12.10 -10.48
N ARG A 71 14.57 11.99 -9.16
CA ARG A 71 13.79 12.76 -8.17
C ARG A 71 14.01 14.27 -8.33
N ARG A 72 15.25 14.72 -8.54
CA ARG A 72 15.59 16.12 -8.79
C ARG A 72 14.98 16.64 -10.09
N GLU A 73 15.05 15.86 -11.17
CA GLU A 73 14.40 16.19 -12.44
C GLU A 73 12.87 16.28 -12.31
N ALA A 74 12.26 15.39 -11.51
CA ALA A 74 10.84 15.47 -11.20
C ALA A 74 10.49 16.77 -10.45
N LEU A 75 11.26 17.12 -9.41
CA LEU A 75 11.06 18.33 -8.62
C LEU A 75 11.32 19.62 -9.43
N ALA A 76 12.28 19.61 -10.36
CA ALA A 76 12.56 20.74 -11.25
C ALA A 76 11.35 21.10 -12.14
N ARG A 77 10.53 20.10 -12.49
CA ARG A 77 9.29 20.27 -13.27
C ARG A 77 8.10 20.78 -12.45
N CYS A 78 8.23 20.90 -11.12
CA CYS A 78 7.21 21.47 -10.25
C CYS A 78 7.30 23.01 -10.16
N PRO A 79 6.24 23.70 -9.69
CA PRO A 79 6.28 25.13 -9.45
C PRO A 79 7.40 25.53 -8.48
N ALA A 80 8.01 26.71 -8.70
CA ALA A 80 9.11 27.20 -7.87
C ALA A 80 8.76 27.30 -6.38
N ALA A 81 7.49 27.60 -6.06
CA ALA A 81 6.99 27.65 -4.69
C ALA A 81 7.09 26.31 -3.94
N VAL A 82 7.07 25.17 -4.65
CA VAL A 82 7.25 23.84 -4.03
C VAL A 82 8.70 23.66 -3.61
N ARG A 83 9.65 23.99 -4.50
CA ARG A 83 11.09 23.93 -4.20
C ARG A 83 11.49 24.83 -3.04
N ALA A 84 10.83 25.97 -2.88
CA ALA A 84 11.10 26.89 -1.77
C ALA A 84 10.49 26.43 -0.42
N ARG A 85 9.65 25.39 -0.41
CA ARG A 85 8.89 24.92 0.77
C ARG A 85 9.12 23.44 1.08
N SER A 86 10.06 22.81 0.39
CA SER A 86 10.34 21.38 0.43
C SER A 86 11.85 21.21 0.56
N THR A 87 12.29 20.32 1.44
CA THR A 87 13.70 19.92 1.60
C THR A 87 14.07 18.79 0.65
N LEU A 88 13.13 18.26 -0.15
CA LEU A 88 13.33 17.14 -1.06
C LEU A 88 14.53 17.30 -2.02
N ALA A 89 14.88 18.53 -2.40
CA ALA A 89 16.05 18.80 -3.25
C ALA A 89 17.40 18.53 -2.56
N GLU A 90 17.41 18.67 -1.22
CA GLU A 90 18.57 18.55 -0.34
C GLU A 90 18.76 17.11 0.17
N LEU A 91 17.72 16.27 0.03
CA LEU A 91 17.76 14.87 0.45
C LEU A 91 18.53 14.01 -0.55
N ASP A 92 19.75 13.65 -0.16
CA ASP A 92 20.67 12.85 -0.97
C ASP A 92 20.53 11.34 -0.77
N ARG A 93 19.70 10.91 0.21
CA ARG A 93 19.44 9.49 0.48
C ARG A 93 18.79 8.81 -0.72
N GLU A 94 19.25 7.60 -1.01
CA GLU A 94 18.65 6.69 -1.97
C GLU A 94 18.31 5.37 -1.26
N TYR A 95 17.12 4.85 -1.54
CA TYR A 95 16.70 3.56 -1.02
C TYR A 95 17.45 2.42 -1.71
N THR A 96 17.88 1.45 -0.91
CA THR A 96 18.40 0.18 -1.40
C THR A 96 17.25 -0.78 -1.76
N LEU A 97 17.53 -1.80 -2.58
CA LEU A 97 16.55 -2.87 -2.85
C LEU A 97 16.05 -3.56 -1.56
N LYS A 98 16.91 -3.63 -0.54
CA LYS A 98 16.55 -4.19 0.77
C LYS A 98 15.53 -3.31 1.48
N GLU A 99 15.75 -2.00 1.53
CA GLU A 99 14.78 -1.07 2.12
C GLU A 99 13.46 -1.08 1.34
N ILE A 100 13.51 -1.15 0.01
CA ILE A 100 12.31 -1.31 -0.81
C ILE A 100 11.57 -2.59 -0.42
N ALA A 101 12.26 -3.75 -0.33
CA ALA A 101 11.64 -5.00 0.11
C ALA A 101 11.01 -4.90 1.51
N ILE A 102 11.63 -4.16 2.44
CA ILE A 102 11.08 -3.91 3.77
C ILE A 102 9.76 -3.13 3.67
N ILE A 103 9.77 -1.92 3.09
CA ILE A 103 8.59 -1.04 3.13
C ILE A 103 7.40 -1.57 2.32
N THR A 104 7.63 -2.53 1.43
CA THR A 104 6.61 -3.07 0.51
C THR A 104 6.15 -4.49 0.86
N ARG A 105 6.99 -5.31 1.52
CA ARG A 105 6.71 -6.73 1.77
C ARG A 105 6.87 -7.05 3.25
N SER A 106 8.09 -7.01 3.78
CA SER A 106 8.38 -7.48 5.14
C SER A 106 7.75 -6.62 6.23
N GLY A 107 7.81 -5.29 6.09
CA GLY A 107 7.21 -4.32 7.01
C GLY A 107 5.69 -4.48 7.10
N PRO A 108 4.94 -4.42 5.98
CA PRO A 108 3.51 -4.67 5.96
C PRO A 108 3.11 -6.03 6.55
N ALA A 109 3.79 -7.12 6.16
CA ALA A 109 3.49 -8.46 6.67
C ALA A 109 3.68 -8.55 8.20
N ARG A 110 4.77 -7.97 8.72
CA ARG A 110 5.05 -7.92 10.16
C ARG A 110 4.00 -7.10 10.91
N ALA A 111 3.63 -5.93 10.38
CA ALA A 111 2.63 -5.07 11.00
C ALA A 111 1.24 -5.73 11.08
N LEU A 112 0.89 -6.55 10.09
CA LEU A 112 -0.36 -7.32 10.06
C LEU A 112 -0.29 -8.65 10.83
N GLY A 113 0.87 -9.02 11.40
CA GLY A 113 1.05 -10.28 12.13
C GLY A 113 1.10 -11.54 11.23
N LEU A 114 1.37 -11.38 9.93
CA LEU A 114 1.39 -12.47 8.95
C LEU A 114 2.74 -13.18 8.95
N ALA A 115 2.93 -14.12 9.88
CA ALA A 115 4.20 -14.79 10.11
C ALA A 115 4.76 -15.59 8.92
N SER A 116 3.90 -16.10 8.02
CA SER A 116 4.31 -16.84 6.81
C SER A 116 4.51 -15.94 5.58
N LYS A 117 4.27 -14.62 5.69
CA LYS A 117 4.32 -13.67 4.58
C LYS A 117 5.47 -12.68 4.72
N GLY A 118 5.89 -12.11 3.58
CA GLY A 118 6.88 -11.02 3.55
C GLY A 118 8.33 -11.45 3.75
N HIS A 119 8.63 -12.76 3.70
CA HIS A 119 10.00 -13.30 3.69
C HIS A 119 10.08 -14.54 2.78
N LEU A 120 11.31 -14.97 2.45
CA LEU A 120 11.61 -16.14 1.60
C LEU A 120 12.30 -17.28 2.38
N GLY A 121 12.17 -17.26 3.70
CA GLY A 121 12.75 -18.27 4.58
C GLY A 121 11.94 -19.58 4.57
N PHE A 122 12.52 -20.65 5.11
CA PHE A 122 11.79 -21.91 5.29
C PHE A 122 10.52 -21.67 6.14
N GLY A 123 9.39 -22.24 5.70
CA GLY A 123 8.07 -22.04 6.33
C GLY A 123 7.29 -20.82 5.84
N ALA A 124 7.85 -19.99 4.94
CA ALA A 124 7.09 -18.97 4.23
C ALA A 124 6.14 -19.59 3.20
N ASP A 125 5.04 -18.91 2.93
CA ASP A 125 4.23 -19.23 1.75
C ASP A 125 5.03 -18.92 0.48
N ALA A 126 4.89 -19.77 -0.54
CA ALA A 126 5.56 -19.61 -1.82
C ALA A 126 4.93 -18.48 -2.68
N ASP A 127 4.92 -17.27 -2.13
CA ASP A 127 4.48 -16.02 -2.74
C ASP A 127 5.73 -15.20 -3.15
N ILE A 128 6.15 -15.34 -4.41
CA ILE A 128 7.46 -14.87 -4.90
C ILE A 128 7.27 -13.99 -6.13
N ALA A 129 7.86 -12.80 -6.11
CA ALA A 129 7.95 -11.92 -7.27
C ALA A 129 9.40 -11.87 -7.78
N ILE A 130 9.61 -12.20 -9.05
CA ILE A 130 10.92 -12.22 -9.71
C ILE A 130 10.95 -11.11 -10.76
N TYR A 131 11.95 -10.24 -10.65
CA TYR A 131 12.14 -9.09 -11.53
C TYR A 131 13.41 -9.25 -12.36
N THR A 132 13.37 -8.85 -13.62
CA THR A 132 14.59 -8.76 -14.45
C THR A 132 15.35 -7.50 -14.06
N PRO A 133 16.64 -7.57 -13.66
CA PRO A 133 17.42 -6.39 -13.33
C PRO A 133 17.41 -5.36 -14.46
N ASN A 134 17.14 -4.11 -14.12
CA ASN A 134 17.18 -2.96 -15.03
C ASN A 134 17.69 -1.72 -14.27
N GLU A 135 18.46 -0.88 -14.94
CA GLU A 135 18.90 0.42 -14.39
C GLU A 135 17.70 1.33 -14.13
N ASN A 136 16.74 1.34 -15.05
CA ASN A 136 15.47 2.01 -14.84
C ASN A 136 14.60 1.17 -13.89
N ARG A 137 14.57 1.57 -12.62
CA ARG A 137 13.81 0.88 -11.56
C ARG A 137 12.30 0.89 -11.79
N GLU A 138 11.76 1.91 -12.45
CA GLU A 138 10.33 1.96 -12.81
C GLU A 138 10.01 0.81 -13.79
N ALA A 139 10.80 0.68 -14.86
CA ALA A 139 10.64 -0.42 -15.82
C ALA A 139 10.90 -1.81 -15.18
N MET A 140 11.83 -1.90 -14.22
CA MET A 140 12.10 -3.13 -13.49
C MET A 140 10.87 -3.63 -12.71
N PHE A 141 10.17 -2.74 -12.01
CA PHE A 141 9.08 -3.11 -11.11
C PHE A 141 7.69 -3.09 -11.76
N GLU A 142 7.54 -2.44 -12.92
CA GLU A 142 6.29 -2.39 -13.68
C GLU A 142 5.87 -3.76 -14.21
N LEU A 143 6.82 -4.54 -14.73
CA LEU A 143 6.57 -5.84 -15.32
C LEU A 143 7.44 -6.92 -14.66
N PRO A 144 6.91 -7.66 -13.66
CA PRO A 144 7.62 -8.80 -13.11
C PRO A 144 7.86 -9.87 -14.18
N ARG A 145 9.05 -10.48 -14.16
CA ARG A 145 9.37 -11.63 -15.02
C ARG A 145 8.52 -12.83 -14.66
N GLN A 146 8.30 -13.05 -13.36
CA GLN A 146 7.47 -14.13 -12.87
C GLN A 146 6.84 -13.74 -11.54
N VAL A 147 5.60 -14.16 -11.31
CA VAL A 147 4.96 -14.11 -10.00
C VAL A 147 4.42 -15.49 -9.67
N ILE A 148 4.83 -16.00 -8.51
CA ILE A 148 4.40 -17.27 -7.95
C ILE A 148 3.48 -16.95 -6.77
N LYS A 149 2.32 -17.60 -6.70
CA LYS A 149 1.34 -17.50 -5.62
C LYS A 149 1.07 -18.91 -5.10
N ALA A 150 1.31 -19.15 -3.81
CA ALA A 150 1.12 -20.46 -3.19
C ALA A 150 1.80 -21.62 -3.96
N GLY A 151 2.94 -21.36 -4.61
CA GLY A 151 3.69 -22.34 -5.41
C GLY A 151 3.25 -22.46 -6.88
N GLU A 152 2.18 -21.80 -7.30
CA GLU A 152 1.72 -21.76 -8.69
C GLU A 152 2.21 -20.50 -9.41
N THR A 153 2.70 -20.63 -10.65
CA THR A 153 3.07 -19.47 -11.47
C THR A 153 1.82 -18.79 -12.02
N ILE A 154 1.51 -17.58 -11.54
CA ILE A 154 0.34 -16.80 -11.95
C ILE A 154 0.67 -15.73 -12.99
N VAL A 155 1.92 -15.27 -13.05
CA VAL A 155 2.42 -14.33 -14.07
C VAL A 155 3.73 -14.85 -14.61
N GLU A 156 3.91 -14.79 -15.93
CA GLU A 156 5.16 -15.15 -16.60
C GLU A 156 5.39 -14.25 -17.82
N GLN A 157 6.56 -13.61 -17.86
CA GLN A 157 6.98 -12.63 -18.87
C GLN A 157 6.00 -11.44 -18.98
N GLY A 158 5.49 -10.95 -17.85
CA GLY A 158 4.53 -9.85 -17.80
C GLY A 158 3.08 -10.24 -18.13
N GLU A 159 2.82 -11.49 -18.52
CA GLU A 159 1.50 -11.99 -18.89
C GLU A 159 0.88 -12.81 -17.76
N VAL A 160 -0.43 -12.64 -17.52
CA VAL A 160 -1.18 -13.46 -16.55
C VAL A 160 -1.38 -14.86 -17.12
N ARG A 161 -1.00 -15.89 -16.36
CA ARG A 161 -1.10 -17.31 -16.73
C ARG A 161 -2.22 -18.04 -16.00
N ALA A 162 -2.45 -17.68 -14.75
CA ALA A 162 -3.46 -18.31 -13.91
C ALA A 162 -4.10 -17.28 -12.97
N THR A 163 -5.34 -17.56 -12.56
CA THR A 163 -6.14 -16.71 -11.66
C THR A 163 -6.76 -17.55 -10.54
N PRO A 164 -5.95 -18.22 -9.70
CA PRO A 164 -6.47 -19.02 -8.60
C PRO A 164 -7.23 -18.13 -7.62
N GLN A 165 -8.27 -18.68 -6.99
CA GLN A 165 -8.97 -18.01 -5.92
C GLN A 165 -8.05 -17.90 -4.69
N GLY A 166 -7.97 -16.70 -4.11
CA GLY A 166 -7.21 -16.46 -2.88
C GLY A 166 -8.01 -16.74 -1.62
N ASP A 167 -7.31 -16.79 -0.50
CA ASP A 167 -7.91 -16.95 0.83
C ASP A 167 -8.25 -15.60 1.48
N THR A 168 -9.38 -15.52 2.17
CA THR A 168 -9.73 -14.39 3.05
C THR A 168 -9.16 -14.62 4.44
N LEU A 169 -8.26 -13.75 4.88
CA LEU A 169 -7.71 -13.81 6.23
C LEU A 169 -8.61 -13.01 7.19
N PHE A 170 -9.10 -13.67 8.23
CA PHE A 170 -9.89 -13.06 9.30
C PHE A 170 -9.42 -13.59 10.66
N ASN A 171 -9.68 -12.82 11.72
CA ASN A 171 -9.43 -13.26 13.09
C ASN A 171 -10.71 -13.86 13.68
N THR A 172 -10.56 -14.88 14.52
CA THR A 172 -11.65 -15.47 15.32
C THR A 172 -11.39 -15.17 16.80
N PRO A 173 -11.62 -13.93 17.26
CA PRO A 173 -11.39 -13.58 18.65
C PRO A 173 -12.38 -14.32 19.56
N VAL A 174 -11.89 -14.75 20.72
CA VAL A 174 -12.77 -15.22 21.79
C VAL A 174 -13.53 -14.02 22.35
N TYR A 175 -14.84 -14.15 22.52
CA TYR A 175 -15.70 -13.12 23.07
C TYR A 175 -16.56 -13.67 24.21
N ASP A 176 -17.06 -12.76 25.05
CA ASP A 176 -17.96 -13.07 26.17
C ASP A 176 -19.39 -13.28 25.67
N ALA A 177 -19.83 -14.54 25.62
CA ALA A 177 -21.15 -14.91 25.13
C ALA A 177 -22.29 -14.35 25.99
N ASP A 178 -22.04 -14.05 27.27
CA ASP A 178 -23.04 -13.49 28.18
C ASP A 178 -23.41 -12.04 27.80
N ARG A 179 -22.64 -11.40 26.92
CA ARG A 179 -22.93 -10.06 26.38
C ARG A 179 -23.84 -10.08 25.16
N LEU A 180 -23.97 -11.21 24.47
CA LEU A 180 -24.78 -11.30 23.25
C LEU A 180 -26.24 -10.90 23.44
N PRO A 181 -26.94 -11.23 24.55
CA PRO A 181 -28.32 -10.79 24.75
C PRO A 181 -28.46 -9.27 24.77
N ALA A 182 -27.55 -8.57 25.47
CA ALA A 182 -27.57 -7.11 25.56
C ALA A 182 -27.22 -6.44 24.22
N VAL A 183 -26.25 -7.01 23.47
CA VAL A 183 -25.91 -6.52 22.13
C VAL A 183 -27.09 -6.71 21.17
N LYS A 184 -27.77 -7.86 21.23
CA LYS A 184 -28.94 -8.13 20.40
C LYS A 184 -30.08 -7.16 20.69
N GLU A 185 -30.41 -6.93 21.96
CA GLU A 185 -31.46 -5.99 22.38
C GLU A 185 -31.16 -4.60 21.84
N TRP A 186 -29.95 -4.09 22.09
CA TRP A 186 -29.54 -2.80 21.59
C TRP A 186 -29.56 -2.72 20.05
N PHE A 187 -29.10 -3.77 19.35
CA PHE A 187 -29.10 -3.81 17.88
C PHE A 187 -30.52 -3.73 17.32
N GLU A 188 -31.46 -4.53 17.84
CA GLU A 188 -32.84 -4.56 17.35
C GLU A 188 -33.62 -3.26 17.64
N GLU A 189 -33.17 -2.44 18.60
CA GLU A 189 -33.70 -1.09 18.86
C GLU A 189 -33.14 -0.01 17.93
N HIS A 190 -31.89 -0.15 17.48
CA HIS A 190 -31.14 0.93 16.81
C HIS A 190 -30.85 0.67 15.32
N TYR A 191 -30.97 -0.58 14.86
CA TYR A 191 -30.75 -0.95 13.46
C TYR A 191 -32.06 -1.27 12.74
N SER A 192 -32.03 -1.05 11.43
CA SER A 192 -33.09 -1.44 10.49
C SER A 192 -33.10 -2.94 10.13
N LEU A 193 -32.13 -3.72 10.62
CA LEU A 193 -32.00 -5.17 10.40
C LEU A 193 -32.26 -5.96 11.68
N ARG A 194 -32.55 -7.26 11.53
CA ARG A 194 -32.53 -8.19 12.66
C ARG A 194 -31.11 -8.67 12.93
N PHE A 195 -30.73 -8.76 14.21
CA PHE A 195 -29.41 -9.21 14.63
C PHE A 195 -28.99 -10.56 14.01
N ALA A 196 -29.95 -11.49 13.85
CA ALA A 196 -29.72 -12.80 13.24
C ALA A 196 -29.25 -12.75 11.77
N ASN A 197 -29.47 -11.64 11.07
CA ASN A 197 -29.10 -11.47 9.66
C ASN A 197 -27.84 -10.60 9.47
N TYR A 198 -27.23 -10.11 10.55
CA TYR A 198 -26.10 -9.19 10.48
C TYR A 198 -24.75 -9.90 10.28
N GLY A 199 -24.61 -11.11 10.83
CA GLY A 199 -23.36 -11.87 10.72
C GLY A 199 -23.02 -12.28 9.30
N ALA A 200 -21.77 -12.07 8.90
CA ALA A 200 -21.17 -12.78 7.77
C ALA A 200 -20.70 -14.15 8.28
N GLY A 201 -21.22 -15.23 7.70
CA GLY A 201 -20.79 -16.61 8.00
C GLY A 201 -19.36 -16.89 7.53
#